data_AF-A0A5C6DLI9-F1
#
_entry.id   AF-A0A5C6DLI9-F1
#
_cell.length_a   1.000
_cell.length_b   1.000
_cell.length_c   1.000
_cell.angle_alpha   90.00
_cell.angle_beta   90.00
_cell.angle_gamma   90.00
#
_symmetry.space_group_name_H-M   'P 1'
#
loop_
_entity.id
_entity.type
_entity.pdbx_description
1 polymer ?
#
loop_
_entity_poly.entity_id
_entity_poly.type
_entity_poly.pdbx_seq_one_letter_code
_entity_poly.pdbx_strand_id
1 'polypeptide(L)'
;MIEIPKPSPPAPRQTAKENIGPMPTTRLPQPTSKPTFGDGVGDAIAKNAATDKKAVAKNLASQLANLSNAPELPAEPVADVSPVVDDSDDFFKALDAATESVNEAVLAQQRMRTAALAAKLTPAQIETCFRGDFEPVVQNWSYGHSLLGTAAMMLFLPSLFTIIVLVSTVFMFIGIYTWSGRESTGQLPNPFLAFGAIGLGLLVLACWVPIVSMFFATIATLFSGTHKAPETRTLTREAQPTMYEFVDQICKRMGTPPPSRIDLNCGFNASASFDHGMLSFEKNNLVLTLGVPLIATQSAEQLASVIAHEFGHFCQGAGMRVHFVLANLNGWFVHSASRKAYRDEMVADVVSNSDIGSSVFGLLWAINYVIGSIGRYMMRIFAYVGYASSGSLSRQMEFDADRYAVHLAGSKAFCESETSAQQFGVAYRVSVMNLQMLYQAGILVDNIPRLVQHIGKTMPATTIERIAKASEQERINAFDTHPPSRDRKRAAMELAKPGIVKVGRPARDLIDRWTDLCENITLDFYREVTGMKISKQNVSKLEDVLAAEHKLLLDKE
;
A
#
# COMPACT_ATOMS: atom_id res chain seq x y z
N MET A 1 -22.24 19.10 -50.10
CA MET A 1 -22.66 18.02 -49.17
C MET A 1 -21.39 17.49 -48.53
N ILE A 2 -21.14 17.88 -47.28
CA ILE A 2 -19.95 17.51 -46.51
C ILE A 2 -20.40 16.42 -45.53
N GLU A 3 -19.86 15.22 -45.66
CA GLU A 3 -20.12 14.11 -44.72
C GLU A 3 -19.39 14.36 -43.40
N ILE A 4 -20.16 14.40 -42.32
CA ILE A 4 -19.70 14.55 -40.94
C ILE A 4 -19.30 13.16 -40.41
N PRO A 5 -18.07 12.95 -39.89
CA PRO A 5 -17.69 11.68 -39.30
C PRO A 5 -18.39 11.48 -37.95
N LYS A 6 -18.92 10.27 -37.73
CA LYS A 6 -19.57 9.87 -36.47
C LYS A 6 -18.60 9.99 -35.27
N PRO A 7 -19.06 10.43 -34.09
CA PRO A 7 -18.23 10.52 -32.91
C PRO A 7 -17.87 9.12 -32.38
N SER A 8 -16.60 8.94 -32.03
CA SER A 8 -16.09 7.76 -31.33
C SER A 8 -16.80 7.57 -29.98
N PRO A 9 -17.05 6.33 -29.53
CA PRO A 9 -17.64 6.08 -28.23
C PRO A 9 -16.71 6.59 -27.10
N PRO A 10 -17.26 7.10 -25.99
CA PRO A 10 -16.46 7.62 -24.89
C PRO A 10 -15.63 6.49 -24.26
N ALA A 11 -14.34 6.78 -24.01
CA ALA A 11 -13.46 5.90 -23.26
C ALA A 11 -14.08 5.58 -21.88
N PRO A 12 -13.96 4.34 -21.39
CA PRO A 12 -14.49 3.99 -20.07
C PRO A 12 -13.81 4.86 -19.00
N ARG A 13 -14.64 5.57 -18.20
CA ARG A 13 -14.19 6.30 -17.01
C ARG A 13 -13.42 5.33 -16.12
N GLN A 14 -12.10 5.49 -16.07
CA GLN A 14 -11.29 4.91 -15.00
C GLN A 14 -11.68 5.62 -13.70
N THR A 15 -12.54 4.99 -12.91
CA THR A 15 -12.68 5.32 -11.51
C THR A 15 -11.34 5.01 -10.85
N ALA A 16 -10.70 6.04 -10.30
CA ALA A 16 -9.49 5.94 -9.53
C ALA A 16 -9.77 5.08 -8.29
N LYS A 17 -9.53 3.77 -8.42
CA LYS A 17 -9.57 2.84 -7.30
C LYS A 17 -8.35 3.08 -6.43
N GLU A 18 -8.61 3.22 -5.14
CA GLU A 18 -7.62 3.16 -4.07
C GLU A 18 -6.86 1.84 -4.17
N ASN A 19 -5.64 1.93 -4.70
CA ASN A 19 -4.65 0.88 -4.58
C ASN A 19 -3.60 1.46 -3.61
N ILE A 20 -3.68 1.09 -2.34
CA ILE A 20 -2.49 1.07 -1.47
C ILE A 20 -1.72 -0.20 -1.87
N GLY A 21 -1.26 -0.23 -3.12
CA GLY A 21 -0.25 -1.17 -3.57
C GLY A 21 1.13 -0.62 -3.22
N PRO A 22 2.19 -1.46 -3.21
CA PRO A 22 3.54 -0.97 -3.06
C PRO A 22 3.81 0.10 -4.13
N MET A 23 4.49 1.17 -3.73
CA MET A 23 4.94 2.27 -4.58
C MET A 23 5.31 1.75 -5.98
N PRO A 24 4.84 2.36 -7.09
CA PRO A 24 5.55 2.19 -8.34
C PRO A 24 6.99 2.65 -8.09
N THR A 25 7.96 1.82 -8.43
CA THR A 25 9.39 2.16 -8.37
C THR A 25 9.68 3.30 -9.35
N THR A 26 9.32 4.53 -8.99
CA THR A 26 9.68 5.73 -9.72
C THR A 26 11.04 6.17 -9.22
N ARG A 27 12.09 5.67 -9.87
CA ARG A 27 13.33 6.46 -10.02
C ARG A 27 12.90 7.86 -10.44
N LEU A 28 13.28 8.88 -9.67
CA LEU A 28 13.11 10.26 -10.12
C LEU A 28 13.81 10.37 -11.49
N PRO A 29 13.18 10.97 -12.51
CA PRO A 29 13.81 11.14 -13.81
C PRO A 29 15.14 11.90 -13.63
N GLN A 30 16.17 11.44 -14.34
CA GLN A 30 17.45 12.12 -14.40
C GLN A 30 17.24 13.56 -14.90
N PRO A 31 17.92 14.56 -14.32
CA PRO A 31 17.79 15.94 -14.77
C PRO A 31 18.09 16.06 -16.27
N THR A 32 17.38 16.96 -16.96
CA THR A 32 17.51 17.20 -18.40
C THR A 32 18.85 17.80 -18.81
N SER A 33 19.73 18.11 -17.85
CA SER A 33 21.12 18.48 -18.06
C SER A 33 22.05 17.60 -17.22
N LYS A 34 23.14 17.12 -17.83
CA LYS A 34 24.25 16.48 -17.10
C LYS A 34 24.80 17.49 -16.09
N PRO A 35 24.92 17.15 -14.80
CA PRO A 35 25.58 18.03 -13.87
C PRO A 35 27.09 17.97 -14.12
N THR A 36 27.64 18.98 -14.79
CA THR A 36 29.08 19.23 -14.86
C THR A 36 29.54 19.77 -13.51
N PHE A 37 30.07 18.87 -12.67
CA PHE A 37 30.74 19.26 -11.43
C PHE A 37 32.22 19.51 -11.71
N GLY A 38 32.57 20.79 -11.83
CA GLY A 38 33.93 21.31 -11.75
C GLY A 38 33.93 22.53 -10.81
N ASP A 39 35.05 22.78 -10.13
CA ASP A 39 35.24 23.50 -8.86
C ASP A 39 34.84 24.99 -8.75
N GLY A 40 33.86 25.48 -9.52
CA GLY A 40 33.36 26.87 -9.47
C GLY A 40 31.90 27.03 -9.00
N VAL A 41 31.22 25.96 -8.59
CA VAL A 41 29.76 25.94 -8.38
C VAL A 41 29.31 26.62 -7.07
N GLY A 42 30.21 26.77 -6.08
CA GLY A 42 29.89 27.47 -4.83
C GLY A 42 29.44 28.92 -5.05
N ASP A 43 30.11 29.64 -5.94
CA ASP A 43 29.81 31.05 -6.23
C ASP A 43 28.66 31.24 -7.23
N ALA A 44 28.42 30.27 -8.12
CA ALA A 44 27.33 30.32 -9.09
C ALA A 44 25.97 29.92 -8.48
N ILE A 45 25.95 28.96 -7.54
CA ILE A 45 24.73 28.65 -6.75
C ILE A 45 24.40 29.82 -5.81
N ALA A 46 25.39 30.47 -5.20
CA ALA A 46 25.15 31.65 -4.36
C ALA A 46 24.58 32.83 -5.15
N LYS A 47 25.01 33.05 -6.40
CA LYS A 47 24.58 34.18 -7.23
C LYS A 47 23.23 33.98 -7.95
N ASN A 48 22.86 32.76 -8.32
CA ASN A 48 21.56 32.48 -8.98
C ASN A 48 20.45 32.03 -8.01
N ALA A 49 20.78 31.62 -6.78
CA ALA A 49 19.78 31.22 -5.78
C ALA A 49 18.96 32.38 -5.18
N ALA A 50 19.46 33.61 -5.21
CA ALA A 50 18.76 34.73 -4.58
C ALA A 50 17.53 35.21 -5.39
N THR A 51 17.60 35.10 -6.72
CA THR A 51 16.59 35.67 -7.63
C THR A 51 15.49 34.67 -7.98
N ASP A 52 15.77 33.36 -7.93
CA ASP A 52 14.82 32.31 -8.36
C ASP A 52 14.08 31.64 -7.18
N LYS A 53 14.64 31.66 -5.96
CA LYS A 53 13.97 31.10 -4.76
C LYS A 53 12.64 31.78 -4.46
N LYS A 54 12.53 33.09 -4.71
CA LYS A 54 11.29 33.86 -4.47
C LYS A 54 10.23 33.58 -5.54
N ALA A 55 10.64 33.35 -6.79
CA ALA A 55 9.73 33.03 -7.90
C ALA A 55 9.20 31.59 -7.80
N VAL A 56 10.08 30.65 -7.43
CA VAL A 56 9.71 29.24 -7.20
C VAL A 56 8.81 29.10 -5.97
N ALA A 57 9.14 29.76 -4.86
CA ALA A 57 8.24 29.79 -3.69
C ALA A 57 6.88 30.41 -4.06
N LYS A 58 6.85 31.43 -4.93
CA LYS A 58 5.62 32.10 -5.40
C LYS A 58 4.73 31.18 -6.24
N ASN A 59 5.34 30.34 -7.07
CA ASN A 59 4.61 29.33 -7.83
C ASN A 59 4.11 28.17 -6.95
N LEU A 60 4.87 27.79 -5.92
CA LEU A 60 4.43 26.77 -4.96
C LEU A 60 3.25 27.28 -4.12
N ALA A 61 3.36 28.50 -3.58
CA ALA A 61 2.28 29.14 -2.82
C ALA A 61 1.03 29.40 -3.68
N SER A 62 1.19 29.71 -4.96
CA SER A 62 0.04 29.88 -5.87
C SER A 62 -0.66 28.57 -6.20
N GLN A 63 0.07 27.46 -6.28
CA GLN A 63 -0.52 26.13 -6.52
C GLN A 63 -1.14 25.52 -5.27
N LEU A 64 -0.53 25.74 -4.09
CA LEU A 64 -1.13 25.38 -2.80
C LEU A 64 -2.42 26.19 -2.55
N ALA A 65 -2.46 27.46 -2.92
CA ALA A 65 -3.69 28.26 -2.93
C ALA A 65 -4.71 27.78 -3.99
N ASN A 66 -4.27 27.34 -5.18
CA ASN A 66 -5.21 26.80 -6.17
C ASN A 66 -5.83 25.45 -5.77
N LEU A 67 -5.21 24.71 -4.85
CA LEU A 67 -5.83 23.53 -4.24
C LEU A 67 -7.00 23.88 -3.30
N SER A 68 -7.11 25.14 -2.82
CA SER A 68 -8.29 25.61 -2.09
C SER A 68 -9.44 26.03 -3.01
N ASN A 69 -9.16 26.30 -4.30
CA ASN A 69 -10.16 26.70 -5.28
C ASN A 69 -10.47 25.55 -6.24
N ALA A 70 -11.26 24.59 -5.77
CA ALA A 70 -11.95 23.66 -6.66
C ALA A 70 -13.06 24.40 -7.42
N PRO A 71 -13.37 24.07 -8.69
CA PRO A 71 -14.46 24.68 -9.42
C PRO A 71 -15.79 24.46 -8.69
N GLU A 72 -16.51 25.55 -8.41
CA GLU A 72 -17.91 25.49 -7.99
C GLU A 72 -18.69 24.72 -9.07
N LEU A 73 -19.32 23.61 -8.67
CA LEU A 73 -20.38 23.01 -9.48
C LEU A 73 -21.63 23.89 -9.36
N PRO A 74 -22.43 24.00 -10.44
CA PRO A 74 -23.61 24.87 -10.45
C PRO A 74 -24.57 24.45 -9.33
N ALA A 75 -24.98 25.43 -8.53
CA ALA A 75 -25.98 25.26 -7.49
C ALA A 75 -27.26 24.67 -8.09
N GLU A 76 -27.62 23.45 -7.70
CA GLU A 76 -29.00 23.02 -7.84
C GLU A 76 -29.85 23.83 -6.85
N PRO A 77 -31.02 24.33 -7.25
CA PRO A 77 -31.90 25.04 -6.34
C PRO A 77 -32.34 24.09 -5.24
N VAL A 78 -31.84 24.32 -4.03
CA VAL A 78 -32.35 23.72 -2.81
C VAL A 78 -33.81 24.15 -2.69
N ALA A 79 -34.72 23.17 -2.71
CA ALA A 79 -36.12 23.42 -2.39
C ALA A 79 -36.19 24.12 -1.02
N ASP A 80 -36.91 25.24 -1.00
CA ASP A 80 -37.17 26.05 0.19
C ASP A 80 -37.89 25.21 1.25
N VAL A 81 -37.10 24.56 2.10
CA VAL A 81 -37.54 24.04 3.38
C VAL A 81 -37.13 25.09 4.39
N SER A 82 -37.96 26.11 4.53
CA SER A 82 -37.94 26.98 5.70
C SER A 82 -38.00 26.09 6.95
N PRO A 83 -36.96 26.04 7.79
CA PRO A 83 -37.10 25.38 9.08
C PRO A 83 -37.98 26.29 9.93
N VAL A 84 -39.17 25.80 10.27
CA VAL A 84 -39.90 26.27 11.44
C VAL A 84 -39.01 25.91 12.63
N VAL A 85 -38.16 26.85 13.04
CA VAL A 85 -37.44 26.79 14.32
C VAL A 85 -38.42 27.26 15.37
N ASP A 86 -39.11 26.29 15.97
CA ASP A 86 -39.72 26.49 17.28
C ASP A 86 -38.72 26.04 18.35
N ASP A 87 -38.76 26.71 19.49
CA ASP A 87 -37.92 26.58 20.70
C ASP A 87 -36.49 27.17 20.71
N SER A 88 -36.38 28.29 21.42
CA SER A 88 -35.13 28.88 21.93
C SER A 88 -34.25 27.91 22.70
N ASP A 89 -34.82 26.84 23.26
CA ASP A 89 -34.11 25.83 24.05
C ASP A 89 -33.14 24.99 23.20
N ASP A 90 -33.42 24.75 21.92
CA ASP A 90 -32.53 24.00 21.03
C ASP A 90 -31.31 24.83 20.61
N PHE A 91 -31.46 26.16 20.50
CA PHE A 91 -30.33 27.06 20.27
C PHE A 91 -29.37 27.09 21.46
N PHE A 92 -29.89 27.21 22.70
CA PHE A 92 -29.05 27.22 23.89
C PHE A 92 -28.40 25.85 24.14
N LYS A 93 -29.09 24.73 23.89
CA LYS A 93 -28.47 23.40 23.93
C LYS A 93 -27.37 23.21 22.89
N ALA A 94 -27.58 23.71 21.67
CA ALA A 94 -26.55 23.67 20.63
C ALA A 94 -25.33 24.52 21.01
N LEU A 95 -25.56 25.68 21.65
CA LEU A 95 -24.49 26.55 22.15
C LEU A 95 -23.74 25.93 23.33
N ASP A 96 -24.43 25.28 24.26
CA ASP A 96 -23.81 24.56 25.37
C ASP A 96 -22.98 23.37 24.88
N ALA A 97 -23.52 22.59 23.94
CA ALA A 97 -22.78 21.48 23.31
C ALA A 97 -21.56 21.97 22.51
N ALA A 98 -21.68 23.11 21.81
CA ALA A 98 -20.56 23.74 21.14
C ALA A 98 -19.50 24.25 22.14
N THR A 99 -19.94 24.82 23.27
CA THR A 99 -19.05 25.32 24.33
C THR A 99 -18.31 24.17 25.02
N GLU A 100 -19.00 23.06 25.29
CA GLU A 100 -18.41 21.85 25.85
C GLU A 100 -17.39 21.22 24.89
N SER A 101 -17.71 21.15 23.60
CA SER A 101 -16.79 20.71 22.54
C SER A 101 -15.54 21.58 22.46
N VAL A 102 -15.69 22.91 22.50
CA VAL A 102 -14.57 23.86 22.52
C VAL A 102 -13.74 23.69 23.79
N ASN A 103 -14.36 23.52 24.96
CA ASN A 103 -13.65 23.29 26.22
C ASN A 103 -12.84 21.99 26.21
N GLU A 104 -13.42 20.89 25.70
CA GLU A 104 -12.70 19.63 25.52
C GLU A 104 -11.54 19.78 24.54
N ALA A 105 -11.72 20.50 23.43
CA ALA A 105 -10.65 20.79 22.48
C ALA A 105 -9.52 21.63 23.11
N VAL A 106 -9.87 22.66 23.88
CA VAL A 106 -8.90 23.50 24.62
C VAL A 106 -8.15 22.68 25.65
N LEU A 107 -8.82 21.83 26.43
CA LEU A 107 -8.19 20.95 27.40
C LEU A 107 -7.27 19.93 26.72
N ALA A 108 -7.69 19.35 25.59
CA ALA A 108 -6.86 18.47 24.78
C ALA A 108 -5.59 19.21 24.30
N GLN A 109 -5.73 20.44 23.83
CA GLN A 109 -4.60 21.24 23.35
C GLN A 109 -3.66 21.67 24.48
N GLN A 110 -4.19 22.02 25.67
CA GLN A 110 -3.39 22.28 26.86
C GLN A 110 -2.64 21.02 27.32
N ARG A 111 -3.30 19.86 27.35
CA ARG A 111 -2.63 18.57 27.65
C ARG A 111 -1.50 18.28 26.66
N MET A 112 -1.73 18.49 25.36
CA MET A 112 -0.70 18.34 24.34
C MET A 112 0.48 19.31 24.53
N ARG A 113 0.21 20.58 24.88
CA ARG A 113 1.25 21.58 25.13
C ARG A 113 2.08 21.26 26.38
N THR A 114 1.43 20.88 27.46
CA THR A 114 2.09 20.47 28.70
C THR A 114 2.91 19.19 28.48
N ALA A 115 2.40 18.22 27.72
CA ALA A 115 3.14 17.02 27.33
C ALA A 115 4.39 17.34 26.49
N ALA A 116 4.29 18.30 25.57
CA ALA A 116 5.43 18.74 24.76
C ALA A 116 6.55 19.44 25.58
N LEU A 117 6.19 20.03 26.72
CA LEU A 117 7.13 20.66 27.67
C LEU A 117 7.63 19.69 28.75
N ALA A 118 6.95 18.55 28.94
CA ALA A 118 7.30 17.55 29.93
C ALA A 118 8.57 16.77 29.54
N ALA A 119 9.35 16.38 30.54
CA ALA A 119 10.51 15.49 30.37
C ALA A 119 10.10 14.22 29.59
N LYS A 120 11.02 13.67 28.79
CA LYS A 120 10.74 12.47 27.98
C LYS A 120 10.29 11.30 28.85
N LEU A 121 9.45 10.44 28.27
CA LEU A 121 8.95 9.23 28.94
C LEU A 121 10.11 8.27 29.22
N THR A 122 10.18 7.79 30.44
CA THR A 122 11.08 6.69 30.85
C THR A 122 10.41 5.33 30.61
N PRO A 123 11.18 4.25 30.42
CA PRO A 123 10.63 2.90 30.30
C PRO A 123 9.69 2.52 31.46
N ALA A 124 10.07 2.84 32.70
CA ALA A 124 9.24 2.59 33.87
C ALA A 124 7.89 3.32 33.82
N GLN A 125 7.86 4.56 33.30
CA GLN A 125 6.59 5.27 33.10
C GLN A 125 5.72 4.60 32.04
N ILE A 126 6.32 4.11 30.94
CA ILE A 126 5.60 3.36 29.90
C ILE A 126 4.93 2.12 30.48
N GLU A 127 5.64 1.31 31.27
CA GLU A 127 5.06 0.12 31.88
C GLU A 127 3.79 0.45 32.70
N THR A 128 3.81 1.54 33.47
CA THR A 128 2.65 1.98 34.28
C THR A 128 1.45 2.48 33.47
N CYS A 129 1.64 2.76 32.17
CA CYS A 129 0.58 3.17 31.24
C CYS A 129 -0.27 2.00 30.73
N PHE A 130 0.19 0.75 30.87
CA PHE A 130 -0.55 -0.45 30.47
C PHE A 130 -1.29 -1.04 31.68
N ARG A 131 -2.55 -0.64 31.87
CA ARG A 131 -3.38 -0.98 33.03
C ARG A 131 -4.56 -1.85 32.64
N GLY A 132 -4.68 -3.01 33.28
CA GLY A 132 -5.77 -3.96 33.07
C GLY A 132 -5.30 -5.22 32.34
N ASP A 133 -6.16 -6.23 32.34
CA ASP A 133 -5.91 -7.50 31.68
C ASP A 133 -6.37 -7.43 30.22
N PHE A 134 -5.59 -8.03 29.33
CA PHE A 134 -5.95 -8.15 27.93
C PHE A 134 -6.98 -9.27 27.79
N GLU A 135 -8.20 -8.91 27.39
CA GLU A 135 -9.24 -9.89 27.08
C GLU A 135 -8.90 -10.62 25.77
N PRO A 136 -8.78 -11.97 25.78
CA PRO A 136 -8.46 -12.74 24.58
C PRO A 136 -9.51 -12.54 23.48
N VAL A 137 -9.04 -12.33 22.25
CA VAL A 137 -9.92 -12.23 21.08
C VAL A 137 -10.25 -13.64 20.60
N VAL A 138 -11.51 -14.06 20.75
CA VAL A 138 -12.00 -15.34 20.25
C VAL A 138 -12.24 -15.24 18.74
N GLN A 139 -11.54 -16.07 17.98
CA GLN A 139 -11.75 -16.22 16.54
C GLN A 139 -13.06 -16.93 16.25
N ASN A 140 -13.83 -16.41 15.29
CA ASN A 140 -15.08 -17.04 14.88
C ASN A 140 -14.81 -18.34 14.09
N TRP A 141 -15.59 -19.39 14.36
CA TRP A 141 -15.48 -20.71 13.70
C TRP A 141 -15.67 -20.62 12.17
N SER A 142 -16.35 -19.59 11.66
CA SER A 142 -16.49 -19.29 10.23
C SER A 142 -15.15 -19.07 9.51
N TYR A 143 -14.11 -18.67 10.26
CA TYR A 143 -12.76 -18.43 9.75
C TYR A 143 -12.16 -19.68 9.10
N GLY A 144 -12.24 -20.83 9.78
CA GLY A 144 -11.68 -22.08 9.29
C GLY A 144 -12.33 -22.54 7.99
N HIS A 145 -13.65 -22.36 7.86
CA HIS A 145 -14.38 -22.73 6.64
C HIS A 145 -14.06 -21.80 5.47
N SER A 146 -13.95 -20.49 5.71
CA SER A 146 -13.56 -19.53 4.67
C SER A 146 -12.13 -19.79 4.19
N LEU A 147 -11.20 -20.03 5.12
CA LEU A 147 -9.81 -20.38 4.80
C LEU A 147 -9.72 -21.66 3.97
N LEU A 148 -10.40 -22.73 4.40
CA LEU A 148 -10.42 -24.01 3.68
C LEU A 148 -11.09 -23.86 2.30
N GLY A 149 -12.17 -23.09 2.20
CA GLY A 149 -12.86 -22.82 0.95
C GLY A 149 -11.99 -22.05 -0.05
N THR A 150 -11.32 -20.98 0.38
CA THR A 150 -10.38 -20.22 -0.46
C THR A 150 -9.20 -21.11 -0.90
N ALA A 151 -8.60 -21.86 0.02
CA ALA A 151 -7.51 -22.78 -0.31
C ALA A 151 -7.95 -23.85 -1.32
N ALA A 152 -9.11 -24.47 -1.11
CA ALA A 152 -9.66 -25.47 -2.02
C ALA A 152 -9.91 -24.86 -3.41
N MET A 153 -10.49 -23.66 -3.50
CA MET A 153 -10.76 -23.01 -4.78
C MET A 153 -9.47 -22.65 -5.53
N MET A 154 -8.46 -22.14 -4.81
CA MET A 154 -7.17 -21.77 -5.40
C MET A 154 -6.36 -22.98 -5.88
N LEU A 155 -6.55 -24.16 -5.28
CA LEU A 155 -5.92 -25.40 -5.73
C LEU A 155 -6.74 -26.14 -6.80
N PHE A 156 -8.07 -26.02 -6.77
CA PHE A 156 -8.97 -26.75 -7.66
C PHE A 156 -8.74 -26.41 -9.14
N LEU A 157 -8.73 -25.13 -9.51
CA LEU A 157 -8.61 -24.71 -10.91
C LEU A 157 -7.26 -25.11 -11.53
N PRO A 158 -6.09 -24.88 -10.89
CA PRO A 158 -4.83 -25.38 -11.39
C PRO A 158 -4.75 -26.91 -11.46
N SER A 159 -5.33 -27.61 -10.49
CA SER A 159 -5.35 -29.07 -10.47
C SER A 159 -6.20 -29.62 -11.61
N LEU A 160 -7.39 -29.06 -11.83
CA LEU A 160 -8.29 -29.41 -12.94
C LEU A 160 -7.60 -29.20 -14.29
N PHE A 161 -6.92 -28.06 -14.46
CA PHE A 161 -6.15 -27.80 -15.68
C PHE A 161 -5.03 -28.83 -15.88
N THR A 162 -4.28 -29.14 -14.83
CA THR A 162 -3.20 -30.15 -14.87
C THR A 162 -3.74 -31.53 -15.25
N ILE A 163 -4.90 -31.92 -14.70
CA ILE A 163 -5.58 -33.18 -15.04
C ILE A 163 -6.01 -33.19 -16.50
N ILE A 164 -6.61 -32.10 -17.00
CA ILE A 164 -7.04 -32.00 -18.42
C ILE A 164 -5.84 -32.18 -19.34
N VAL A 165 -4.72 -31.50 -19.06
CA VAL A 165 -3.48 -31.60 -19.86
C VAL A 165 -2.89 -33.01 -19.78
N LEU A 166 -2.86 -33.62 -18.59
CA LEU A 166 -2.37 -34.98 -18.41
C LEU A 166 -3.21 -36.00 -19.20
N VAL A 167 -4.54 -35.93 -19.06
CA VAL A 167 -5.48 -36.80 -19.78
C VAL A 167 -5.35 -36.62 -21.29
N SER A 168 -5.24 -35.37 -21.76
CA SER A 168 -5.01 -35.05 -23.18
C SER A 168 -3.69 -35.63 -23.68
N THR A 169 -2.63 -35.57 -22.87
CA THR A 169 -1.32 -36.17 -23.17
C THR A 169 -1.40 -37.69 -23.29
N VAL A 170 -2.11 -38.35 -22.37
CA VAL A 170 -2.30 -39.81 -22.39
C VAL A 170 -3.12 -40.24 -23.61
N PHE A 171 -4.24 -39.58 -23.89
CA PHE A 171 -5.07 -39.89 -25.07
C PHE A 171 -4.29 -39.68 -26.38
N MET A 172 -3.50 -38.62 -26.46
CA MET A 172 -2.61 -38.38 -27.59
C MET A 172 -1.60 -39.52 -27.75
N PHE A 173 -0.95 -39.95 -26.66
CA PHE A 173 0.02 -41.05 -26.71
C PHE A 173 -0.63 -42.38 -27.14
N ILE A 174 -1.82 -42.70 -26.61
CA ILE A 174 -2.60 -43.88 -27.04
C ILE A 174 -2.98 -43.76 -28.51
N GLY A 175 -3.42 -42.59 -28.96
CA GLY A 175 -3.76 -42.31 -30.36
C GLY A 175 -2.57 -42.54 -31.30
N ILE A 176 -1.40 -42.01 -30.95
CA ILE A 176 -0.16 -42.21 -31.71
C ILE A 176 0.23 -43.69 -31.71
N TYR A 177 0.23 -44.36 -30.55
CA TYR A 177 0.60 -45.77 -30.42
C TYR A 177 -0.31 -46.70 -31.24
N THR A 178 -1.63 -46.52 -31.13
CA THR A 178 -2.62 -47.34 -31.87
C THR A 178 -2.60 -47.06 -33.37
N TRP A 179 -2.27 -45.84 -33.77
CA TRP A 179 -2.09 -45.47 -35.17
C TRP A 179 -0.82 -46.07 -35.76
N SER A 180 0.33 -45.94 -35.06
CA SER A 180 1.60 -46.54 -35.47
C SER A 180 1.54 -48.08 -35.51
N GLY A 181 0.72 -48.71 -34.66
CA GLY A 181 0.52 -50.16 -34.65
C GLY A 181 -0.42 -50.71 -35.75
N ARG A 182 -1.24 -49.86 -36.40
CA ARG A 182 -2.18 -50.28 -37.46
C ARG A 182 -1.59 -50.19 -38.87
N GLU A 183 -0.58 -49.36 -39.11
CA GLU A 183 0.06 -49.22 -40.42
C GLU A 183 1.21 -50.24 -40.59
N SER A 184 0.88 -51.50 -40.85
CA SER A 184 1.85 -52.53 -41.28
C SER A 184 2.10 -52.52 -42.80
N THR A 185 1.54 -51.56 -43.54
CA THR A 185 1.48 -51.53 -45.02
C THR A 185 2.53 -50.63 -45.68
N GLY A 186 3.34 -49.89 -44.92
CA GLY A 186 4.45 -49.07 -45.46
C GLY A 186 4.04 -47.84 -46.29
N GLN A 187 2.75 -47.50 -46.35
CA GLN A 187 2.29 -46.25 -46.95
C GLN A 187 2.40 -45.13 -45.92
N LEU A 188 3.05 -44.02 -46.30
CA LEU A 188 3.13 -42.84 -45.45
C LEU A 188 1.70 -42.27 -45.26
N PRO A 189 1.33 -41.89 -44.02
CA PRO A 189 0.02 -41.33 -43.75
C PRO A 189 -0.19 -40.03 -44.50
N ASN A 190 -1.47 -39.67 -44.73
CA ASN A 190 -1.82 -38.40 -45.35
C ASN A 190 -1.06 -37.26 -44.64
N PRO A 191 -0.20 -36.51 -45.36
CA PRO A 191 0.68 -35.52 -44.74
C PRO A 191 -0.10 -34.51 -43.90
N PHE A 192 -1.32 -34.15 -44.31
CA PHE A 192 -2.18 -33.24 -43.55
C PHE A 192 -2.59 -33.80 -42.17
N LEU A 193 -2.86 -35.11 -42.05
CA LEU A 193 -3.18 -35.75 -40.78
C LEU A 193 -1.94 -35.86 -39.88
N ALA A 194 -0.79 -36.19 -40.46
CA ALA A 194 0.48 -36.23 -39.73
C ALA A 194 0.87 -34.84 -39.19
N PHE A 195 0.76 -33.79 -40.00
CA PHE A 195 1.00 -32.41 -39.57
C PHE A 195 0.00 -31.96 -38.50
N GLY A 196 -1.28 -32.34 -38.62
CA GLY A 196 -2.29 -32.07 -37.61
C GLY A 196 -1.98 -32.72 -36.26
N ALA A 197 -1.55 -33.99 -36.25
CA ALA A 197 -1.17 -34.71 -35.04
C ALA A 197 0.09 -34.12 -34.38
N ILE A 198 1.09 -33.73 -35.17
CA ILE A 198 2.30 -33.05 -34.68
C ILE A 198 1.94 -31.68 -34.08
N GLY A 199 1.09 -30.90 -34.76
CA GLY A 199 0.62 -29.60 -34.27
C GLY A 199 -0.15 -29.72 -32.95
N LEU A 200 -1.04 -30.70 -32.86
CA LEU A 200 -1.76 -31.00 -31.61
C LEU A 200 -0.81 -31.45 -30.49
N GLY A 201 0.19 -32.26 -30.81
CA GLY A 201 1.18 -32.71 -29.82
C GLY A 201 2.10 -31.61 -29.30
N LEU A 202 2.53 -30.70 -30.18
CA LEU A 202 3.26 -29.50 -29.77
C LEU A 202 2.39 -28.58 -28.89
N LEU A 203 1.10 -28.45 -29.19
CA LEU A 203 0.17 -27.68 -28.38
C LEU A 203 0.02 -28.29 -26.97
N VAL A 204 -0.18 -29.60 -26.87
CA VAL A 204 -0.28 -30.31 -25.58
C VAL A 204 1.03 -30.21 -24.79
N LEU A 205 2.18 -30.43 -25.43
CA LEU A 205 3.49 -30.27 -24.80
C LEU A 205 3.67 -28.86 -24.24
N ALA A 206 3.23 -27.86 -24.98
CA ALA A 206 3.41 -26.49 -24.56
C ALA A 206 2.44 -26.03 -23.45
N CYS A 207 1.30 -26.71 -23.27
CA CYS A 207 0.46 -26.56 -22.08
C CYS A 207 1.15 -27.02 -20.79
N TRP A 208 2.22 -27.83 -20.87
CA TRP A 208 3.04 -28.16 -19.70
C TRP A 208 3.93 -27.01 -19.23
N VAL A 209 4.29 -26.06 -20.10
CA VAL A 209 5.12 -24.90 -19.74
C VAL A 209 4.50 -24.08 -18.59
N PRO A 210 3.23 -23.63 -18.64
CA PRO A 210 2.62 -22.92 -17.51
C PRO A 210 2.47 -23.78 -16.26
N ILE A 211 2.26 -25.10 -16.38
CA ILE A 211 2.16 -26.03 -15.24
C ILE A 211 3.51 -26.11 -14.51
N VAL A 212 4.58 -26.38 -15.26
CA VAL A 212 5.94 -26.46 -14.72
C VAL A 212 6.36 -25.12 -14.15
N SER A 213 6.08 -24.01 -14.84
CA SER A 213 6.35 -22.67 -14.34
C SER A 213 5.60 -22.36 -13.04
N MET A 214 4.35 -22.81 -12.91
CA MET A 214 3.57 -22.67 -11.68
C MET A 214 4.15 -23.52 -10.55
N PHE A 215 4.55 -24.76 -10.82
CA PHE A 215 5.19 -25.62 -9.82
C PHE A 215 6.50 -25.00 -9.30
N PHE A 216 7.39 -24.58 -10.21
CA PHE A 216 8.61 -23.87 -9.82
C PHE A 216 8.33 -22.55 -9.11
N ALA A 217 7.27 -21.83 -9.48
CA ALA A 217 6.88 -20.61 -8.79
C ALA A 217 6.39 -20.90 -7.37
N THR A 218 5.56 -21.92 -7.16
CA THR A 218 5.12 -22.32 -5.82
C THR A 218 6.30 -22.68 -4.92
N ILE A 219 7.31 -23.35 -5.48
CA ILE A 219 8.56 -23.64 -4.78
C ILE A 219 9.35 -22.35 -4.54
N ALA A 220 9.54 -21.52 -5.57
CA ALA A 220 10.27 -20.27 -5.45
C ALA A 220 9.64 -19.34 -4.41
N THR A 221 8.31 -19.23 -4.31
CA THR A 221 7.65 -18.42 -3.28
C THR A 221 7.89 -18.94 -1.86
N LEU A 222 8.19 -20.22 -1.67
CA LEU A 222 8.59 -20.76 -0.36
C LEU A 222 10.01 -20.33 0.03
N PHE A 223 10.88 -20.04 -0.96
CA PHE A 223 12.31 -19.78 -0.77
C PHE A 223 12.76 -18.35 -1.09
N SER A 224 11.95 -17.55 -1.78
CA SER A 224 12.28 -16.18 -2.14
C SER A 224 12.11 -15.27 -0.93
N GLY A 225 13.24 -14.80 -0.40
CA GLY A 225 13.28 -13.63 0.49
C GLY A 225 12.73 -12.39 -0.23
N THR A 226 12.12 -11.50 0.54
CA THR A 226 11.38 -10.32 0.08
C THR A 226 12.18 -9.40 -0.86
N HIS A 227 11.46 -8.64 -1.69
CA HIS A 227 11.98 -7.52 -2.48
C HIS A 227 12.95 -6.66 -1.65
N LYS A 228 13.96 -6.06 -2.30
CA LYS A 228 14.92 -5.15 -1.68
C LYS A 228 14.17 -4.13 -0.84
N ALA A 229 14.24 -4.28 0.49
CA ALA A 229 13.53 -3.39 1.40
C ALA A 229 14.02 -1.95 1.18
N PRO A 230 13.13 -0.95 1.29
CA PRO A 230 13.55 0.45 1.27
C PRO A 230 14.64 0.69 2.32
N GLU A 231 15.46 1.72 2.17
CA GLU A 231 16.49 2.02 3.17
C GLU A 231 15.81 2.26 4.53
N THR A 232 16.03 1.34 5.47
CA THR A 232 15.49 1.41 6.83
C THR A 232 16.59 1.74 7.82
N ARG A 233 16.21 2.41 8.91
CA ARG A 233 17.05 2.57 10.09
C ARG A 233 16.56 1.66 11.20
N THR A 234 17.36 0.67 11.54
CA THR A 234 17.11 -0.19 12.69
C THR A 234 17.36 0.56 13.99
N LEU A 235 16.37 0.57 14.88
CA LEU A 235 16.49 1.06 16.24
C LEU A 235 17.20 0.01 17.10
N THR A 236 18.07 0.46 18.02
CA THR A 236 18.61 -0.42 19.06
C THR A 236 17.94 -0.13 20.39
N ARG A 237 17.87 -1.14 21.26
CA ARG A 237 17.24 -1.05 22.58
C ARG A 237 17.95 -0.03 23.48
N GLU A 238 19.26 0.12 23.32
CA GLU A 238 20.08 1.08 24.06
C GLU A 238 19.83 2.51 23.59
N ALA A 239 19.60 2.72 22.30
CA ALA A 239 19.41 4.05 21.72
C ALA A 239 17.97 4.56 21.87
N GLN A 240 16.98 3.66 21.93
CA GLN A 240 15.55 3.99 21.97
C GLN A 240 14.79 3.10 22.99
N PRO A 241 15.16 3.14 24.29
CA PRO A 241 14.62 2.21 25.28
C PRO A 241 13.12 2.37 25.50
N THR A 242 12.60 3.60 25.41
CA THR A 242 11.17 3.90 25.60
C THR A 242 10.29 3.30 24.50
N MET A 243 10.72 3.37 23.23
CA MET A 243 10.00 2.74 22.12
C MET A 243 10.02 1.20 22.24
N TYR A 244 11.17 0.63 22.62
CA TYR A 244 11.27 -0.82 22.83
C TYR A 244 10.37 -1.29 23.97
N GLU A 245 10.38 -0.60 25.12
CA GLU A 245 9.50 -0.92 26.23
C GLU A 245 8.03 -0.82 25.85
N PHE A 246 7.66 0.21 25.08
CA PHE A 246 6.31 0.38 24.58
C PHE A 246 5.85 -0.80 23.73
N VAL A 247 6.69 -1.26 22.79
CA VAL A 247 6.39 -2.44 21.95
C VAL A 247 6.39 -3.73 22.77
N ASP A 248 7.32 -3.89 23.70
CA ASP A 248 7.39 -5.07 24.57
C ASP A 248 6.14 -5.22 25.44
N GLN A 249 5.62 -4.12 25.98
CA GLN A 249 4.37 -4.14 26.75
C GLN A 249 3.19 -4.53 25.86
N ILE A 250 3.12 -4.04 24.62
CA ILE A 250 2.10 -4.48 23.64
C ILE A 250 2.19 -6.00 23.43
N CYS A 251 3.39 -6.51 23.11
CA CYS A 251 3.63 -7.94 22.90
C CYS A 251 3.25 -8.78 24.12
N LYS A 252 3.66 -8.35 25.32
CA LYS A 252 3.38 -9.03 26.59
C LYS A 252 1.89 -9.14 26.86
N ARG A 253 1.11 -8.10 26.55
CA ARG A 253 -0.36 -8.11 26.75
C ARG A 253 -1.07 -8.96 25.70
N MET A 254 -0.61 -8.92 24.45
CA MET A 254 -1.21 -9.70 23.36
C MET A 254 -0.77 -11.17 23.34
N GLY A 255 0.29 -11.52 24.08
CA GLY A 255 0.88 -12.85 24.04
C GLY A 255 1.67 -13.13 22.76
N THR A 256 2.17 -12.09 22.07
CA THR A 256 2.98 -12.24 20.85
C THR A 256 4.48 -12.22 21.18
N PRO A 257 5.32 -12.91 20.39
CA PRO A 257 6.76 -12.81 20.54
C PRO A 257 7.21 -11.37 20.23
N PRO A 258 8.16 -10.81 21.00
CA PRO A 258 8.70 -9.48 20.71
C PRO A 258 9.42 -9.48 19.36
N PRO A 259 9.38 -8.36 18.60
CA PRO A 259 10.11 -8.26 17.35
C PRO A 259 11.62 -8.35 17.58
N SER A 260 12.31 -9.06 16.69
CA SER A 260 13.77 -9.18 16.67
C SER A 260 14.45 -7.83 16.43
N ARG A 261 13.82 -6.94 15.66
CA ARG A 261 14.24 -5.55 15.43
C ARG A 261 13.06 -4.66 15.08
N ILE A 262 13.21 -3.38 15.38
CA ILE A 262 12.29 -2.32 14.97
C ILE A 262 12.99 -1.44 13.94
N ASP A 263 12.45 -1.40 12.73
CA ASP A 263 12.99 -0.65 11.60
C ASP A 263 12.14 0.59 11.33
N LEU A 264 12.78 1.72 10.99
CA LEU A 264 12.09 2.95 10.64
C LEU A 264 12.34 3.35 9.19
N ASN A 265 11.32 3.88 8.51
CA ASN A 265 11.43 4.37 7.14
C ASN A 265 10.64 5.67 6.92
N CYS A 266 10.71 6.21 5.71
CA CYS A 266 9.99 7.43 5.31
C CYS A 266 8.60 7.15 4.70
N GLY A 267 8.06 5.94 4.85
CA GLY A 267 6.71 5.59 4.42
C GLY A 267 5.64 6.11 5.37
N PHE A 268 4.41 6.32 4.91
CA PHE A 268 3.25 6.52 5.78
C PHE A 268 2.54 5.17 5.97
N ASN A 269 3.21 4.24 6.63
CA ASN A 269 2.67 2.91 6.90
C ASN A 269 3.30 2.27 8.14
N ALA A 270 2.63 1.28 8.71
CA ALA A 270 3.22 0.30 9.61
C ALA A 270 3.16 -1.08 8.95
N SER A 271 4.10 -1.95 9.28
CA SER A 271 4.02 -3.35 8.86
C SER A 271 4.81 -4.20 9.83
N ALA A 272 4.29 -5.39 10.12
CA ALA A 272 5.06 -6.43 10.78
C ALA A 272 5.22 -7.62 9.82
N SER A 273 6.45 -8.10 9.65
CA SER A 273 6.77 -9.18 8.70
C SER A 273 7.96 -10.03 9.15
N PHE A 274 8.18 -11.17 8.50
CA PHE A 274 9.32 -12.04 8.79
C PHE A 274 10.50 -11.76 7.86
N ASP A 275 11.71 -11.69 8.41
CA ASP A 275 12.95 -11.27 7.72
C ASP A 275 13.28 -12.06 6.43
N HIS A 276 13.01 -13.36 6.41
CA HIS A 276 13.28 -14.23 5.25
C HIS A 276 12.04 -14.99 4.76
N GLY A 277 10.86 -14.36 4.82
CA GLY A 277 9.62 -14.99 4.40
C GLY A 277 9.32 -16.26 5.20
N MET A 278 8.90 -17.34 4.52
CA MET A 278 8.38 -18.54 5.20
C MET A 278 9.42 -19.30 6.04
N LEU A 279 10.71 -19.29 5.66
CA LEU A 279 11.75 -19.97 6.45
C LEU A 279 11.93 -19.37 7.85
N SER A 280 11.42 -18.17 8.08
CA SER A 280 11.48 -17.50 9.38
C SER A 280 10.29 -17.80 10.29
N PHE A 281 9.28 -18.56 9.83
CA PHE A 281 8.16 -18.99 10.66
C PHE A 281 8.56 -19.92 11.82
N GLU A 282 9.66 -20.66 11.68
CA GLU A 282 10.18 -21.51 12.76
C GLU A 282 11.05 -20.75 13.76
N LYS A 283 11.73 -19.69 13.31
CA LYS A 283 12.64 -18.88 14.13
C LYS A 283 11.96 -17.67 14.77
N ASN A 284 10.72 -17.36 14.41
CA ASN A 284 9.96 -16.19 14.87
C ASN A 284 10.74 -14.86 14.75
N ASN A 285 11.52 -14.69 13.68
CA ASN A 285 12.26 -13.47 13.41
C ASN A 285 11.33 -12.37 12.86
N LEU A 286 10.51 -11.82 13.74
CA LEU A 286 9.58 -10.73 13.45
C LEU A 286 10.33 -9.40 13.33
N VAL A 287 10.02 -8.64 12.29
CA VAL A 287 10.54 -7.30 12.02
C VAL A 287 9.36 -6.34 12.01
N LEU A 288 9.35 -5.37 12.94
CA LEU A 288 8.35 -4.30 12.97
C LEU A 288 8.91 -3.10 12.23
N THR A 289 8.33 -2.73 11.09
CA THR A 289 8.69 -1.52 10.34
C THR A 289 7.68 -0.42 10.55
N LEU A 290 8.11 0.73 11.05
CA LEU A 290 7.26 1.89 11.30
C LEU A 290 7.68 3.10 10.45
N GLY A 291 6.72 3.68 9.77
CA GLY A 291 6.86 4.94 9.07
C GLY A 291 6.99 6.11 10.04
N VAL A 292 8.08 6.88 9.93
CA VAL A 292 8.24 8.10 10.75
C VAL A 292 7.14 9.13 10.48
N PRO A 293 6.69 9.38 9.22
CA PRO A 293 5.49 10.18 8.96
C PRO A 293 4.23 9.69 9.68
N LEU A 294 4.06 8.37 9.86
CA LEU A 294 2.94 7.81 10.61
C LEU A 294 3.08 8.10 12.11
N ILE A 295 4.24 7.78 12.71
CA ILE A 295 4.49 8.08 14.13
C ILE A 295 4.31 9.57 14.43
N ALA A 296 4.66 10.44 13.48
CA ALA A 296 4.49 11.88 13.61
C ALA A 296 3.02 12.29 13.83
N THR A 297 2.07 11.59 13.24
CA THR A 297 0.66 12.04 13.19
C THR A 297 -0.26 11.35 14.20
N GLN A 298 0.26 10.38 14.96
CA GLN A 298 -0.51 9.60 15.91
C GLN A 298 -0.21 10.01 17.38
N SER A 299 -1.21 9.86 18.26
CA SER A 299 -0.94 9.73 19.70
C SER A 299 -0.30 8.37 20.01
N ALA A 300 0.26 8.21 21.21
CA ALA A 300 0.80 6.92 21.62
C ALA A 300 -0.28 5.83 21.67
N GLU A 301 -1.51 6.12 22.07
CA GLU A 301 -2.63 5.16 22.04
C GLU A 301 -3.03 4.78 20.61
N GLN A 302 -3.06 5.76 19.71
CA GLN A 302 -3.34 5.51 18.30
C GLN A 302 -2.22 4.68 17.66
N LEU A 303 -0.95 4.95 17.98
CA LEU A 303 0.16 4.10 17.54
C LEU A 303 0.09 2.69 18.15
N ALA A 304 -0.31 2.55 19.43
CA ALA A 304 -0.56 1.24 20.04
C ALA A 304 -1.64 0.47 19.26
N SER A 305 -2.72 1.16 18.84
CA SER A 305 -3.78 0.58 18.03
C SER A 305 -3.23 0.04 16.69
N VAL A 306 -2.41 0.82 15.99
CA VAL A 306 -1.80 0.38 14.72
C VAL A 306 -0.88 -0.82 14.95
N ILE A 307 0.03 -0.77 15.94
CA ILE A 307 0.96 -1.87 16.22
C ILE A 307 0.20 -3.14 16.64
N ALA A 308 -0.86 -2.98 17.44
CA ALA A 308 -1.71 -4.09 17.85
C ALA A 308 -2.52 -4.70 16.71
N HIS A 309 -2.94 -3.90 15.73
CA HIS A 309 -3.54 -4.42 14.51
C HIS A 309 -2.51 -5.28 13.74
N GLU A 310 -1.31 -4.74 13.51
CA GLU A 310 -0.22 -5.47 12.83
C GLU A 310 0.12 -6.79 13.53
N PHE A 311 0.24 -6.77 14.86
CA PHE A 311 0.48 -7.96 15.68
C PHE A 311 -0.74 -8.88 15.76
N GLY A 312 -1.95 -8.35 15.60
CA GLY A 312 -3.19 -9.11 15.56
C GLY A 312 -3.20 -10.13 14.44
N HIS A 313 -2.60 -9.82 13.29
CA HIS A 313 -2.41 -10.79 12.22
C HIS A 313 -1.51 -11.96 12.66
N PHE A 314 -0.51 -11.75 13.52
CA PHE A 314 0.37 -12.82 14.00
C PHE A 314 -0.33 -13.71 15.03
N CYS A 315 -1.21 -13.14 15.84
CA CYS A 315 -2.10 -13.90 16.72
C CYS A 315 -3.05 -14.81 15.94
N GLN A 316 -3.27 -14.58 14.63
CA GLN A 316 -4.09 -15.45 13.79
C GLN A 316 -3.43 -16.79 13.44
N GLY A 317 -2.13 -16.95 13.77
CA GLY A 317 -1.45 -18.24 13.76
C GLY A 317 -1.46 -18.93 12.38
N ALA A 318 -2.00 -20.15 12.32
CA ALA A 318 -1.97 -20.97 11.11
C ALA A 318 -2.68 -20.31 9.92
N GLY A 319 -3.75 -19.56 10.15
CA GLY A 319 -4.50 -18.96 9.06
C GLY A 319 -3.79 -17.77 8.39
N MET A 320 -2.99 -16.99 9.14
CA MET A 320 -2.05 -16.02 8.54
C MET A 320 -1.07 -16.72 7.61
N ARG A 321 -0.49 -17.86 8.02
CA ARG A 321 0.50 -18.59 7.21
C ARG A 321 -0.10 -19.10 5.90
N VAL A 322 -1.30 -19.67 5.98
CA VAL A 322 -2.02 -20.14 4.79
C VAL A 322 -2.40 -18.95 3.90
N HIS A 323 -2.93 -17.86 4.47
CA HIS A 323 -3.24 -16.65 3.70
C HIS A 323 -2.00 -16.09 3.00
N PHE A 324 -0.84 -16.04 3.68
CA PHE A 324 0.41 -15.60 3.07
C PHE A 324 0.79 -16.44 1.84
N VAL A 325 0.66 -17.77 1.92
CA VAL A 325 0.89 -18.66 0.77
C VAL A 325 -0.09 -18.34 -0.34
N LEU A 326 -1.39 -18.25 -0.03
CA LEU A 326 -2.44 -17.96 -1.01
C LEU A 326 -2.22 -16.61 -1.68
N ALA A 327 -1.86 -15.57 -0.93
CA ALA A 327 -1.58 -14.22 -1.43
C ALA A 327 -0.35 -14.21 -2.37
N ASN A 328 0.74 -14.91 -2.02
CA ASN A 328 1.91 -15.02 -2.88
C ASN A 328 1.62 -15.79 -4.17
N LEU A 329 0.87 -16.89 -4.10
CA LEU A 329 0.43 -17.64 -5.27
C LEU A 329 -0.44 -16.77 -6.19
N ASN A 330 -1.38 -16.02 -5.61
CA ASN A 330 -2.23 -15.11 -6.36
C ASN A 330 -1.43 -13.97 -7.01
N GLY A 331 -0.48 -13.37 -6.27
CA GLY A 331 0.44 -12.37 -6.80
C GLY A 331 1.28 -12.91 -7.96
N TRP A 332 1.71 -14.18 -7.89
CA TRP A 332 2.37 -14.84 -9.01
C TRP A 332 1.44 -15.05 -10.21
N PHE A 333 0.19 -15.47 -10.00
CA PHE A 333 -0.79 -15.58 -11.11
C PHE A 333 -0.94 -14.25 -11.83
N VAL A 334 -1.07 -13.15 -11.09
CA VAL A 334 -1.14 -11.79 -11.64
C VAL A 334 0.14 -11.42 -12.39
N HIS A 335 1.30 -11.65 -11.79
CA HIS A 335 2.59 -11.35 -12.42
C HIS A 335 2.78 -12.13 -13.73
N SER A 336 2.45 -13.42 -13.72
CA SER A 336 2.52 -14.30 -14.89
C SER A 336 1.49 -13.95 -15.96
N ALA A 337 0.29 -13.52 -15.56
CA ALA A 337 -0.76 -13.02 -16.43
C ALA A 337 -0.45 -11.66 -17.08
N SER A 338 0.32 -10.82 -16.38
CA SER A 338 0.61 -9.43 -16.77
C SER A 338 1.97 -9.26 -17.46
N ARG A 339 2.84 -10.29 -17.46
CA ARG A 339 4.10 -10.31 -18.22
C ARG A 339 3.83 -10.09 -19.72
N LYS A 340 3.84 -8.83 -20.15
CA LYS A 340 3.60 -8.39 -21.53
C LYS A 340 4.49 -7.18 -21.83
N ALA A 341 5.44 -7.34 -22.75
CA ALA A 341 6.00 -6.29 -23.64
C ALA A 341 7.19 -6.90 -24.42
N TYR A 342 8.33 -7.14 -23.79
CA TYR A 342 9.57 -7.38 -24.52
C TYR A 342 9.60 -8.65 -25.40
N ARG A 343 9.06 -9.77 -24.91
CA ARG A 343 9.07 -11.04 -25.67
C ARG A 343 8.00 -11.10 -26.76
N ASP A 344 6.79 -10.62 -26.48
CA ASP A 344 5.68 -10.65 -27.44
C ASP A 344 5.88 -9.67 -28.59
N GLU A 345 6.49 -8.52 -28.33
CA GLU A 345 6.82 -7.50 -29.34
C GLU A 345 7.96 -7.99 -30.23
N MET A 346 8.99 -8.65 -29.66
CA MET A 346 10.01 -9.34 -30.45
C MET A 346 9.47 -10.53 -31.26
N VAL A 347 8.57 -11.34 -30.70
CA VAL A 347 7.92 -12.44 -31.46
C VAL A 347 7.09 -11.88 -32.60
N ALA A 348 6.26 -10.86 -32.33
CA ALA A 348 5.39 -10.25 -33.34
C ALA A 348 6.22 -9.56 -34.43
N ASP A 349 7.28 -8.86 -34.07
CA ASP A 349 8.22 -8.20 -34.99
C ASP A 349 8.99 -9.22 -35.85
N VAL A 350 9.43 -10.34 -35.26
CA VAL A 350 10.06 -11.45 -35.99
C VAL A 350 9.07 -12.14 -36.93
N VAL A 351 7.81 -12.34 -36.52
CA VAL A 351 6.76 -12.93 -37.37
C VAL A 351 6.35 -11.98 -38.51
N SER A 352 6.36 -10.66 -38.30
CA SER A 352 5.96 -9.67 -39.31
C SER A 352 7.07 -9.29 -40.28
N ASN A 353 8.36 -9.33 -39.88
CA ASN A 353 9.48 -8.80 -40.66
C ASN A 353 10.38 -9.86 -41.31
N SER A 354 9.94 -11.10 -41.45
CA SER A 354 10.78 -12.15 -42.02
C SER A 354 10.11 -12.90 -43.17
N ASP A 355 10.86 -13.14 -44.25
CA ASP A 355 10.55 -14.12 -45.31
C ASP A 355 10.28 -15.55 -44.75
N ILE A 356 10.59 -15.75 -43.46
CA ILE A 356 10.34 -16.91 -42.60
C ILE A 356 8.84 -17.11 -42.32
N GLY A 357 7.98 -16.12 -42.57
CA GLY A 357 6.52 -16.26 -42.49
C GLY A 357 5.92 -17.33 -43.41
N SER A 358 6.67 -17.77 -44.43
CA SER A 358 6.32 -18.88 -45.34
C SER A 358 6.92 -20.24 -44.94
N SER A 359 7.65 -20.31 -43.82
CA SER A 359 8.44 -21.48 -43.42
C SER A 359 7.91 -22.15 -42.14
N VAL A 360 8.33 -23.40 -41.91
CA VAL A 360 8.05 -24.18 -40.68
C VAL A 360 8.41 -23.40 -39.41
N PHE A 361 9.43 -22.53 -39.46
CA PHE A 361 9.82 -21.69 -38.32
C PHE A 361 8.78 -20.61 -37.97
N GLY A 362 8.15 -19.97 -38.96
CA GLY A 362 7.05 -19.02 -38.71
C GLY A 362 5.85 -19.68 -38.04
N LEU A 363 5.51 -20.91 -38.47
CA LEU A 363 4.47 -21.72 -37.85
C LEU A 363 4.79 -22.09 -36.40
N LEU A 364 6.03 -22.48 -36.10
CA LEU A 364 6.46 -22.81 -34.73
C LEU A 364 6.41 -21.58 -33.80
N TRP A 365 6.80 -20.40 -34.30
CA TRP A 365 6.68 -19.15 -33.54
C TRP A 365 5.22 -18.73 -33.31
N ALA A 366 4.36 -18.87 -34.33
CA ALA A 366 2.93 -18.62 -34.19
C ALA A 366 2.27 -19.57 -33.16
N ILE A 367 2.62 -20.86 -33.20
CA ILE A 367 2.19 -21.85 -32.22
C ILE A 367 2.62 -21.40 -30.81
N ASN A 368 3.90 -21.06 -30.62
CA ASN A 368 4.43 -20.61 -29.34
C ASN A 368 3.72 -19.34 -28.81
N TYR A 369 3.39 -18.40 -29.71
CA TYR A 369 2.61 -17.20 -29.36
C TYR A 369 1.18 -17.53 -28.89
N VAL A 370 0.50 -18.46 -29.58
CA VAL A 370 -0.84 -18.92 -29.19
C VAL A 370 -0.81 -19.61 -27.83
N ILE A 371 0.17 -20.49 -27.60
CA ILE A 371 0.37 -21.17 -26.32
C ILE A 371 0.61 -20.15 -25.20
N GLY A 372 1.53 -19.20 -25.40
CA GLY A 372 1.81 -18.15 -24.42
C GLY A 372 0.56 -17.32 -24.10
N SER A 373 -0.27 -17.07 -25.11
CA SER A 373 -1.54 -16.35 -24.95
C SER A 373 -2.58 -17.14 -24.15
N ILE A 374 -2.73 -18.45 -24.42
CA ILE A 374 -3.59 -19.35 -23.65
C ILE A 374 -3.14 -19.42 -22.19
N GLY A 375 -1.82 -19.62 -21.97
CA GLY A 375 -1.24 -19.65 -20.63
C GLY A 375 -1.52 -18.37 -19.84
N ARG A 376 -1.32 -17.20 -20.44
CA ARG A 376 -1.64 -15.91 -19.80
C ARG A 376 -3.12 -15.74 -19.51
N TYR A 377 -3.99 -16.09 -20.45
CA TYR A 377 -5.43 -15.98 -20.27
C TYR A 377 -5.90 -16.85 -19.10
N MET A 378 -5.38 -18.08 -19.00
CA MET A 378 -5.64 -18.96 -17.89
C MET A 378 -5.11 -18.41 -16.55
N MET A 379 -3.87 -17.88 -16.52
CA MET A 379 -3.34 -17.24 -15.32
C MET A 379 -4.18 -16.04 -14.87
N ARG A 380 -4.81 -15.31 -15.81
CA ARG A 380 -5.78 -14.25 -15.46
C ARG A 380 -7.02 -14.82 -14.78
N ILE A 381 -7.55 -15.94 -15.27
CA ILE A 381 -8.69 -16.62 -14.63
C ILE A 381 -8.31 -17.06 -13.22
N PHE A 382 -7.15 -17.68 -13.04
CA PHE A 382 -6.67 -18.10 -11.72
C PHE A 382 -6.50 -16.92 -10.77
N ALA A 383 -5.90 -15.82 -11.24
CA ALA A 383 -5.76 -14.59 -10.47
C ALA A 383 -7.11 -13.99 -10.07
N TYR A 384 -8.06 -13.94 -11.00
CA TYR A 384 -9.39 -13.37 -10.76
C TYR A 384 -10.16 -14.17 -9.72
N VAL A 385 -10.19 -15.50 -9.86
CA VAL A 385 -10.86 -16.40 -8.91
C VAL A 385 -10.14 -16.39 -7.57
N GLY A 386 -8.80 -16.35 -7.57
CA GLY A 386 -7.99 -16.20 -6.37
C GLY A 386 -8.37 -14.96 -5.58
N TYR A 387 -8.42 -13.79 -6.22
CA TYR A 387 -8.85 -12.56 -5.53
C TYR A 387 -10.31 -12.59 -5.08
N ALA A 388 -11.23 -13.06 -5.92
CA ALA A 388 -12.64 -13.10 -5.56
C ALA A 388 -12.91 -14.01 -4.35
N SER A 389 -12.17 -15.12 -4.24
CA SER A 389 -12.27 -16.05 -3.11
C SER A 389 -11.47 -15.60 -1.88
N SER A 390 -10.39 -14.84 -2.05
CA SER A 390 -9.56 -14.37 -0.93
C SER A 390 -10.06 -13.08 -0.29
N GLY A 391 -10.84 -12.25 -1.00
CA GLY A 391 -11.34 -10.97 -0.47
C GLY A 391 -12.17 -11.13 0.81
N SER A 392 -13.06 -12.12 0.87
CA SER A 392 -13.88 -12.38 2.07
C SER A 392 -13.03 -12.82 3.27
N LEU A 393 -12.05 -13.69 3.02
CA LEU A 393 -11.11 -14.13 4.04
C LEU A 393 -10.25 -12.97 4.55
N SER A 394 -9.72 -12.15 3.63
CA SER A 394 -8.91 -10.98 3.95
C SER A 394 -9.67 -10.03 4.85
N ARG A 395 -10.92 -9.68 4.50
CA ARG A 395 -11.75 -8.80 5.32
C ARG A 395 -12.05 -9.36 6.72
N GLN A 396 -12.25 -10.68 6.85
CA GLN A 396 -12.41 -11.30 8.17
C GLN A 396 -11.14 -11.19 9.01
N MET A 397 -9.96 -11.39 8.39
CA MET A 397 -8.67 -11.21 9.09
C MET A 397 -8.45 -9.77 9.54
N GLU A 398 -8.88 -8.79 8.76
CA GLU A 398 -8.81 -7.37 9.13
C GLU A 398 -9.69 -7.07 10.35
N PHE A 399 -10.94 -7.54 10.37
CA PHE A 399 -11.81 -7.37 11.54
C PHE A 399 -11.26 -8.07 12.78
N ASP A 400 -10.67 -9.25 12.64
CA ASP A 400 -10.06 -9.94 13.77
C ASP A 400 -8.82 -9.19 14.27
N ALA A 401 -7.99 -8.62 13.39
CA ALA A 401 -6.87 -7.75 13.76
C ALA A 401 -7.35 -6.47 14.47
N ASP A 402 -8.45 -5.86 13.99
CA ASP A 402 -9.09 -4.70 14.62
C ASP A 402 -9.55 -5.01 16.04
N ARG A 403 -10.05 -6.22 16.30
CA ARG A 403 -10.45 -6.63 17.65
C ARG A 403 -9.26 -6.62 18.62
N TYR A 404 -8.08 -7.07 18.18
CA TYR A 404 -6.86 -6.96 19.00
C TYR A 404 -6.51 -5.50 19.28
N ALA A 405 -6.56 -4.65 18.26
CA ALA A 405 -6.30 -3.22 18.39
C ALA A 405 -7.29 -2.53 19.35
N VAL A 406 -8.57 -2.83 19.24
CA VAL A 406 -9.65 -2.28 20.08
C VAL A 406 -9.56 -2.78 21.52
N HIS A 407 -9.25 -4.05 21.75
CA HIS A 407 -9.05 -4.59 23.10
C HIS A 407 -7.84 -3.96 23.80
N LEU A 408 -6.78 -3.63 23.03
CA LEU A 408 -5.57 -3.03 23.59
C LEU A 408 -5.70 -1.50 23.78
N ALA A 409 -5.97 -0.77 22.70
CA ALA A 409 -5.94 0.70 22.68
C ALA A 409 -7.32 1.33 22.96
N GLY A 410 -8.41 0.57 22.81
CA GLY A 410 -9.77 1.05 22.98
C GLY A 410 -10.43 1.49 21.68
N SER A 411 -11.76 1.45 21.64
CA SER A 411 -12.56 1.79 20.46
C SER A 411 -12.33 3.22 20.00
N LYS A 412 -12.18 4.16 20.93
CA LYS A 412 -11.92 5.58 20.63
C LYS A 412 -10.56 5.76 19.93
N ALA A 413 -9.49 5.21 20.50
CA ALA A 413 -8.14 5.35 19.94
C ALA A 413 -8.05 4.69 18.55
N PHE A 414 -8.71 3.54 18.35
CA PHE A 414 -8.80 2.89 17.05
C PHE A 414 -9.49 3.78 16.00
N CYS A 415 -10.69 4.30 16.30
CA CYS A 415 -11.45 5.15 15.38
C CYS A 415 -10.72 6.46 15.04
N GLU A 416 -10.07 7.07 16.02
CA GLU A 416 -9.25 8.26 15.81
C GLU A 416 -8.00 7.96 14.98
N SER A 417 -7.36 6.80 15.19
CA SER A 417 -6.21 6.37 14.41
C SER A 417 -6.59 6.16 12.94
N GLU A 418 -7.69 5.47 12.65
CA GLU A 418 -8.22 5.30 11.29
C GLU A 418 -8.53 6.65 10.63
N THR A 419 -9.17 7.57 11.35
CA THR A 419 -9.50 8.89 10.83
C THR A 419 -8.23 9.71 10.54
N SER A 420 -7.24 9.64 11.44
CA SER A 420 -5.93 10.27 11.25
C SER A 420 -5.18 9.66 10.06
N ALA A 421 -5.22 8.33 9.89
CA ALA A 421 -4.60 7.64 8.77
C ALA A 421 -5.18 8.09 7.42
N GLN A 422 -6.50 8.31 7.34
CA GLN A 422 -7.16 8.83 6.13
C GLN A 422 -6.70 10.25 5.79
N GLN A 423 -6.76 11.17 6.76
CA GLN A 423 -6.36 12.56 6.56
C GLN A 423 -4.87 12.68 6.21
N PHE A 424 -4.01 12.08 7.02
CA PHE A 424 -2.56 12.21 6.84
C PHE A 424 -2.02 11.30 5.74
N GLY A 425 -2.75 10.26 5.32
CA GLY A 425 -2.45 9.51 4.10
C GLY A 425 -2.58 10.37 2.84
N VAL A 426 -3.63 11.20 2.76
CA VAL A 426 -3.76 12.22 1.71
C VAL A 426 -2.64 13.25 1.82
N ALA A 427 -2.36 13.76 3.02
CA ALA A 427 -1.28 14.73 3.23
C ALA A 427 0.09 14.16 2.83
N TYR A 428 0.35 12.88 3.08
CA TYR A 428 1.58 12.19 2.67
C TYR A 428 1.70 12.12 1.16
N ARG A 429 0.64 11.73 0.44
CA ARG A 429 0.64 11.69 -1.03
C ARG A 429 0.91 13.07 -1.62
N VAL A 430 0.25 14.10 -1.11
CA VAL A 430 0.49 15.49 -1.53
C VAL A 430 1.93 15.90 -1.21
N SER A 431 2.47 15.51 -0.06
CA SER A 431 3.87 15.76 0.30
C SER A 431 4.81 15.13 -0.73
N VAL A 432 4.62 13.86 -1.10
CA VAL A 432 5.45 13.17 -2.10
C VAL A 432 5.38 13.87 -3.47
N MET A 433 4.19 14.30 -3.89
CA MET A 433 4.02 15.08 -5.13
C MET A 433 4.76 16.43 -5.05
N ASN A 434 4.65 17.13 -3.92
CA ASN A 434 5.35 18.40 -3.69
C ASN A 434 6.87 18.21 -3.67
N LEU A 435 7.36 17.12 -3.08
CA LEU A 435 8.79 16.78 -3.07
C LEU A 435 9.33 16.58 -4.48
N GLN A 436 8.56 15.96 -5.39
CA GLN A 436 8.95 15.82 -6.78
C GLN A 436 9.09 17.19 -7.48
N MET A 437 8.18 18.12 -7.22
CA MET A 437 8.24 19.49 -7.76
C MET A 437 9.39 20.29 -7.15
N LEU A 438 9.59 20.21 -5.84
CA LEU A 438 10.70 20.86 -5.14
C LEU A 438 12.05 20.35 -5.66
N TYR A 439 12.17 19.04 -5.89
CA TYR A 439 13.36 18.44 -6.46
C TYR A 439 13.67 18.99 -7.86
N GLN A 440 12.66 19.14 -8.72
CA GLN A 440 12.82 19.77 -10.04
C GLN A 440 13.30 21.23 -9.95
N ALA A 441 12.95 21.92 -8.86
CA ALA A 441 13.42 23.28 -8.57
C ALA A 441 14.75 23.32 -7.78
N GLY A 442 15.41 22.18 -7.57
CA GLY A 442 16.68 22.10 -6.83
C GLY A 442 16.54 22.29 -5.31
N ILE A 443 15.34 22.13 -4.75
CA ILE A 443 15.05 22.23 -3.32
C ILE A 443 14.79 20.83 -2.76
N LEU A 444 15.52 20.47 -1.71
CA LEU A 444 15.28 19.28 -0.89
C LEU A 444 14.97 19.74 0.53
N VAL A 445 13.85 19.32 1.12
CA VAL A 445 13.53 19.72 2.50
C VAL A 445 14.24 18.82 3.49
N ASP A 446 14.62 19.35 4.65
CA ASP A 446 15.34 18.59 5.66
C ASP A 446 14.47 17.64 6.49
N ASN A 447 13.14 17.77 6.47
CA ASN A 447 12.24 16.99 7.33
C ASN A 447 10.89 16.67 6.67
N ILE A 448 10.81 15.53 5.96
CA ILE A 448 9.57 15.08 5.30
C ILE A 448 8.43 14.81 6.31
N PRO A 449 8.64 14.11 7.45
CA PRO A 449 7.56 13.89 8.42
C PRO A 449 6.91 15.20 8.91
N ARG A 450 7.71 16.26 9.11
CA ARG A 450 7.19 17.57 9.51
C ARG A 450 6.43 18.27 8.39
N LEU A 451 6.84 18.09 7.13
CA LEU A 451 6.08 18.57 5.96
C LEU A 451 4.70 17.90 5.90
N VAL A 452 4.64 16.57 6.10
CA VAL A 452 3.38 15.81 6.13
C VAL A 452 2.46 16.30 7.24
N GLN A 453 3.01 16.50 8.44
CA GLN A 453 2.25 17.09 9.56
C GLN A 453 1.72 18.49 9.23
N HIS A 454 2.53 19.34 8.59
CA HIS A 454 2.13 20.69 8.22
C HIS A 454 0.95 20.65 7.26
N ILE A 455 1.09 19.94 6.12
CA ILE A 455 0.04 19.81 5.11
C ILE A 455 -1.24 19.21 5.68
N GLY A 456 -1.14 18.19 6.54
CA GLY A 456 -2.32 17.60 7.16
C GLY A 456 -3.04 18.56 8.11
N LYS A 457 -2.31 19.42 8.84
CA LYS A 457 -2.88 20.40 9.78
C LYS A 457 -3.42 21.65 9.11
N THR A 458 -2.85 22.06 7.97
CA THR A 458 -3.31 23.23 7.20
C THR A 458 -4.32 22.84 6.11
N MET A 459 -4.74 21.58 6.06
CA MET A 459 -5.74 21.09 5.11
C MET A 459 -7.09 21.81 5.32
N PRO A 460 -7.71 22.35 4.26
CA PRO A 460 -9.00 23.03 4.37
C PRO A 460 -10.08 22.11 4.95
N ALA A 461 -10.97 22.65 5.79
CA ALA A 461 -12.07 21.88 6.40
C ALA A 461 -12.96 21.20 5.35
N THR A 462 -13.21 21.86 4.21
CA THR A 462 -13.94 21.30 3.07
C THR A 462 -13.25 20.07 2.47
N THR A 463 -11.93 20.01 2.51
CA THR A 463 -11.16 18.83 2.05
C THR A 463 -11.24 17.70 3.06
N ILE A 464 -11.16 18.01 4.35
CA ILE A 464 -11.33 17.03 5.43
C ILE A 464 -12.74 16.41 5.35
N GLU A 465 -13.78 17.22 5.15
CA GLU A 465 -15.15 16.75 4.98
C GLU A 465 -15.29 15.86 3.74
N ARG A 466 -14.66 16.23 2.61
CA ARG A 466 -14.63 15.39 1.41
C ARG A 466 -13.96 14.04 1.64
N ILE A 467 -12.87 13.99 2.40
CA ILE A 467 -12.18 12.75 2.77
C ILE A 467 -13.11 11.88 3.63
N ALA A 468 -13.74 12.47 4.65
CA ALA A 468 -14.69 11.77 5.52
C ALA A 468 -15.88 11.20 4.71
N LYS A 469 -16.50 12.02 3.86
CA LYS A 469 -17.61 11.62 2.99
C LYS A 469 -17.21 10.52 1.99
N ALA A 470 -16.01 10.62 1.41
CA ALA A 470 -15.50 9.59 0.52
C ALA A 470 -15.34 8.25 1.25
N SER A 471 -14.78 8.25 2.47
CA SER A 471 -14.67 7.05 3.30
C SER A 471 -16.04 6.48 3.70
N GLU A 472 -17.03 7.31 3.98
CA GLU A 472 -18.38 6.83 4.31
C GLU A 472 -19.10 6.22 3.11
N GLN A 473 -18.83 6.71 1.91
CA GLN A 473 -19.45 6.25 0.66
C GLN A 473 -18.69 5.08 0.02
N GLU A 474 -17.61 4.63 0.64
CA GLU A 474 -16.82 3.49 0.20
C GLU A 474 -17.72 2.24 0.06
N ARG A 475 -17.65 1.62 -1.13
CA ARG A 475 -18.46 0.45 -1.49
C ARG A 475 -17.54 -0.77 -1.54
N ILE A 476 -17.98 -1.85 -0.91
CA ILE A 476 -17.29 -3.13 -0.92
C ILE A 476 -17.25 -3.67 -2.35
N ASN A 477 -16.04 -3.89 -2.86
CA ASN A 477 -15.79 -4.67 -4.06
C ASN A 477 -15.42 -6.11 -3.69
N ALA A 478 -15.70 -7.06 -4.58
CA ALA A 478 -15.27 -8.45 -4.43
C ALA A 478 -13.73 -8.58 -4.35
N PHE A 479 -12.99 -7.63 -4.94
CA PHE A 479 -11.52 -7.62 -4.95
C PHE A 479 -10.88 -6.86 -3.78
N ASP A 480 -11.66 -6.19 -2.94
CA ASP A 480 -11.08 -5.39 -1.86
C ASP A 480 -10.58 -6.30 -0.73
N THR A 481 -9.29 -6.17 -0.42
CA THR A 481 -8.60 -6.91 0.65
C THR A 481 -8.87 -6.33 2.02
N HIS A 482 -9.27 -5.07 2.10
CA HIS A 482 -9.65 -4.38 3.33
C HIS A 482 -11.16 -4.10 3.34
N PRO A 483 -11.82 -4.22 4.49
CA PRO A 483 -13.20 -3.77 4.65
C PRO A 483 -13.22 -2.23 4.70
N PRO A 484 -14.33 -1.60 4.27
CA PRO A 484 -14.46 -0.15 4.32
C PRO A 484 -14.23 0.39 5.73
N SER A 485 -13.52 1.51 5.86
CA SER A 485 -13.22 2.09 7.18
C SER A 485 -14.49 2.42 7.98
N ARG A 486 -15.61 2.74 7.31
CA ARG A 486 -16.93 2.90 7.95
C ARG A 486 -17.33 1.66 8.76
N ASP A 487 -17.19 0.48 8.14
CA ASP A 487 -17.65 -0.77 8.74
C ASP A 487 -16.70 -1.21 9.87
N ARG A 488 -15.39 -0.98 9.70
CA ARG A 488 -14.37 -1.17 10.75
C ARG A 488 -14.63 -0.30 11.97
N LYS A 489 -14.85 1.01 11.77
CA LYS A 489 -15.18 1.95 12.85
C LYS A 489 -16.49 1.58 13.55
N ARG A 490 -17.53 1.17 12.81
CA ARG A 490 -18.78 0.70 13.42
C ARG A 490 -18.55 -0.52 14.31
N ALA A 491 -17.86 -1.55 13.80
CA ALA A 491 -17.55 -2.75 14.58
C ALA A 491 -16.71 -2.43 15.83
N ALA A 492 -15.74 -1.52 15.71
CA ALA A 492 -14.95 -1.07 16.85
C ALA A 492 -15.80 -0.37 17.92
N MET A 493 -16.75 0.48 17.51
CA MET A 493 -17.66 1.17 18.42
C MET A 493 -18.65 0.21 19.10
N GLU A 494 -19.12 -0.83 18.40
CA GLU A 494 -19.97 -1.88 18.97
C GLU A 494 -19.30 -2.66 20.11
N LEU A 495 -17.97 -2.84 20.04
CA LEU A 495 -17.20 -3.47 21.13
C LEU A 495 -17.09 -2.59 22.37
N ALA A 496 -17.23 -1.26 22.22
CA ALA A 496 -17.23 -0.25 23.28
C ALA A 496 -16.11 -0.43 24.34
N LYS A 497 -14.90 -0.78 23.90
CA LYS A 497 -13.77 -1.05 24.82
C LYS A 497 -13.06 0.25 25.21
N PRO A 498 -12.75 0.45 26.50
CA PRO A 498 -12.02 1.64 26.97
C PRO A 498 -10.52 1.61 26.64
N GLY A 499 -9.96 0.43 26.30
CA GLY A 499 -8.53 0.21 26.13
C GLY A 499 -7.79 0.08 27.46
N ILE A 500 -6.66 -0.65 27.42
CA ILE A 500 -5.76 -0.85 28.57
C ILE A 500 -4.51 0.04 28.51
N VAL A 501 -4.30 0.76 27.39
CA VAL A 501 -3.15 1.67 27.19
C VAL A 501 -3.59 3.11 27.37
N LYS A 502 -2.95 3.84 28.29
CA LYS A 502 -3.15 5.28 28.50
C LYS A 502 -1.83 5.97 28.78
N VAL A 503 -1.26 6.60 27.74
CA VAL A 503 0.01 7.32 27.79
C VAL A 503 -0.23 8.83 27.85
N GLY A 504 -1.24 9.33 27.13
CA GLY A 504 -1.64 10.73 27.10
C GLY A 504 -0.64 11.66 26.41
N ARG A 505 0.21 11.11 25.52
CA ARG A 505 1.27 11.85 24.82
C ARG A 505 1.32 11.53 23.32
N PRO A 506 1.83 12.45 22.49
CA PRO A 506 2.14 12.16 21.08
C PRO A 506 3.09 10.97 20.93
N ALA A 507 2.92 10.14 19.90
CA ALA A 507 3.78 8.97 19.69
C ALA A 507 5.25 9.32 19.47
N ARG A 508 5.54 10.50 18.91
CA ARG A 508 6.92 11.02 18.77
C ARG A 508 7.68 11.12 20.10
N ASP A 509 6.98 11.22 21.24
CA ASP A 509 7.60 11.32 22.56
C ASP A 509 8.14 9.96 23.06
N LEU A 510 7.81 8.86 22.36
CA LEU A 510 8.39 7.53 22.56
C LEU A 510 9.81 7.41 21.99
N ILE A 511 10.23 8.39 21.18
CA ILE A 511 11.50 8.38 20.45
C ILE A 511 12.41 9.50 20.93
N ASP A 512 13.61 9.11 21.30
CA ASP A 512 14.72 9.99 21.60
C ASP A 512 15.27 10.66 20.35
N ARG A 513 15.53 11.98 20.47
CA ARG A 513 16.09 12.81 19.39
C ARG A 513 15.25 12.74 18.10
N TRP A 514 13.92 12.75 18.27
CA TRP A 514 12.93 12.69 17.21
C TRP A 514 13.27 13.55 15.97
N THR A 515 13.62 14.82 16.15
CA THR A 515 13.95 15.73 15.04
C THR A 515 15.17 15.25 14.25
N ASP A 516 16.27 14.91 14.93
CA ASP A 516 17.48 14.42 14.26
C ASP A 516 17.20 13.11 13.51
N LEU A 517 16.38 12.24 14.08
CA LEU A 517 15.98 10.98 13.46
C LEU A 517 15.16 11.22 12.18
N CYS A 518 14.19 12.13 12.22
CA CYS A 518 13.38 12.51 11.06
C CYS A 518 14.25 13.11 9.93
N GLU A 519 15.19 14.00 10.29
CA GLU A 519 16.13 14.58 9.32
C GLU A 519 16.99 13.50 8.67
N ASN A 520 17.53 12.60 9.48
CA ASN A 520 18.40 11.53 9.00
C ASN A 520 17.67 10.53 8.08
N ILE A 521 16.42 10.17 8.41
CA ILE A 521 15.58 9.29 7.57
C ILE A 521 15.15 10.00 6.28
N THR A 522 14.93 11.32 6.34
CA THR A 522 14.71 12.14 5.13
C THR A 522 15.91 12.09 4.19
N LEU A 523 17.14 12.15 4.72
CA LEU A 523 18.35 12.01 3.91
C LEU A 523 18.48 10.64 3.26
N ASP A 524 18.19 9.56 4.01
CA ASP A 524 18.26 8.20 3.48
C ASP A 524 17.21 7.99 2.38
N PHE A 525 16.00 8.49 2.58
CA PHE A 525 14.97 8.50 1.53
C PHE A 525 15.47 9.17 0.24
N TYR A 526 16.12 10.34 0.34
CA TYR A 526 16.68 10.98 -0.86
C TYR A 526 17.81 10.17 -1.49
N ARG A 527 18.68 9.53 -0.71
CA ARG A 527 19.75 8.67 -1.25
C ARG A 527 19.17 7.48 -2.00
N GLU A 528 18.13 6.85 -1.46
CA GLU A 528 17.44 5.74 -2.10
C GLU A 528 16.81 6.15 -3.43
N VAL A 529 16.03 7.23 -3.43
CA VAL A 529 15.24 7.64 -4.61
C VAL A 529 16.10 8.27 -5.70
N THR A 530 17.14 9.03 -5.33
CA THR A 530 18.03 9.70 -6.30
C THR A 530 19.23 8.87 -6.71
N GLY A 531 19.65 7.90 -5.89
CA GLY A 531 20.92 7.19 -6.03
C GLY A 531 22.16 8.05 -5.78
N MET A 532 21.99 9.29 -5.27
CA MET A 532 23.08 10.23 -5.00
C MET A 532 23.42 10.30 -3.52
N LYS A 533 24.67 10.65 -3.18
CA LYS A 533 25.06 10.92 -1.80
C LYS A 533 24.52 12.29 -1.36
N ILE A 534 23.38 12.29 -0.68
CA ILE A 534 22.78 13.49 -0.08
C ILE A 534 23.23 13.64 1.38
N SER A 535 23.64 14.85 1.75
CA SER A 535 24.07 15.24 3.10
C SER A 535 23.25 16.41 3.64
N LYS A 536 23.44 16.77 4.93
CA LYS A 536 22.76 17.90 5.57
C LYS A 536 22.99 19.26 4.88
N GLN A 537 24.06 19.40 4.09
CA GLN A 537 24.35 20.64 3.34
C GLN A 537 23.52 20.77 2.05
N ASN A 538 22.95 19.67 1.57
CA ASN A 538 22.18 19.64 0.32
C ASN A 538 20.69 19.90 0.54
N VAL A 539 20.24 19.99 1.80
CA VAL A 539 18.85 20.19 2.17
C VAL A 539 18.62 21.60 2.71
N SER A 540 17.45 22.15 2.41
CA SER A 540 16.95 23.42 2.92
C SER A 540 16.12 23.17 4.17
N LYS A 541 16.23 24.07 5.15
CA LYS A 541 15.37 24.03 6.33
C LYS A 541 13.92 24.20 5.92
N LEU A 542 13.07 23.27 6.32
CA LEU A 542 11.65 23.31 6.01
C LEU A 542 11.00 24.62 6.46
N GLU A 543 11.43 25.18 7.58
CA GLU A 543 10.94 26.46 8.11
C GLU A 543 11.14 27.61 7.12
N ASP A 544 12.29 27.66 6.44
CA ASP A 544 12.57 28.69 5.45
C ASP A 544 11.67 28.55 4.21
N VAL A 545 11.40 27.30 3.82
CA VAL A 545 10.51 26.98 2.69
C VAL A 545 9.07 27.39 2.99
N LEU A 546 8.57 27.08 4.20
CA LEU A 546 7.22 27.44 4.65
C LEU A 546 7.07 28.94 4.94
N ALA A 547 8.10 29.60 5.48
CA ALA A 547 8.08 31.04 5.71
C ALA A 547 7.97 31.83 4.40
N ALA A 548 8.63 31.35 3.33
CA ALA A 548 8.48 31.91 2.00
C ALA A 548 7.03 31.81 1.50
N GLU A 549 6.36 30.67 1.70
CA GLU A 549 4.95 30.46 1.35
C GLU A 549 4.02 31.46 2.06
N HIS A 550 4.14 31.59 3.39
CA HIS A 550 3.29 32.49 4.17
C HIS A 550 3.43 33.95 3.72
N LYS A 551 4.65 34.40 3.40
CA LYS A 551 4.89 35.74 2.87
C LYS A 551 4.19 35.97 1.52
N LEU A 552 4.11 34.94 0.69
CA LEU A 552 3.49 35.03 -0.64
C LEU A 552 1.97 35.00 -0.61
N LEU A 553 1.39 34.39 0.42
CA LEU A 553 -0.05 34.47 0.67
C LEU A 553 -0.45 35.86 1.18
N LEU A 554 0.35 36.44 2.09
CA LEU A 554 0.14 37.81 2.58
C LEU A 554 0.34 38.88 1.51
N ASP A 555 1.25 38.67 0.55
CA ASP A 555 1.46 39.59 -0.59
C ASP A 555 0.34 39.50 -1.66
N LYS A 556 -0.64 38.60 -1.51
CA LYS A 556 -1.78 38.38 -2.44
C LYS A 556 -3.11 38.95 -1.93
N GLU A 557 -3.23 39.25 -0.64
CA GLU A 557 -4.32 40.05 -0.06
C GLU A 557 -4.02 41.54 -0.21
#